data_AF-G0EI36-F1
#
_entry.id   AF-G0EI36-F1
#
_cell.length_a   1.000
_cell.length_b   1.000
_cell.length_c   1.000
_cell.angle_alpha   90.00
_cell.angle_beta   90.00
_cell.angle_gamma   90.00
#
_symmetry.space_group_name_H-M   'P 1'
#
loop_
_entity.id
_entity.type
_entity.pdbx_description
1 polymer ?
#
loop_
_entity_poly.entity_id
_entity_poly.type
_entity_poly.pdbx_seq_one_letter_code
_entity_poly.pdbx_strand_id
1 'polypeptide(L)'
;MNKYYEINLDKLIELKEMISKENIELTCVNPKGISIIVPGNCLDILLQEKDNVLLKDSKYYISSFSNKFFNLNNPQTNKNNVVEGSDDNKFNEYEYFYHIYKNCISKNEKLKSANDTLLTRMLKEKPSNRLYLLKPYLDQLKLEAKTPKVTPEIAPNIERLLTGMGIVGRLDFIRHLKYIKSAGKNRNDTVGTETEIMISSIMNAIVTYLEKEYFYRDIFDNLDMLDDSNILSHSNRVCILMIEFLYYYNNIFNKGLSSKLRQDYKSLYFEKYKTILSRFNLVKSIDKLENVYRLGIRKFTGSEIVSYAIGAFYHDIAMLNMIDFVPTDDFIKDGDFKDFHTAKAYYFLKYVLNQREESCLSVGLHHECYGYGSGILKNFFDKKINDPKHKVDFLMSFEPEDIINAECFAYFPAKMLEVVDIYDTLTFMEGSRNKNPEEVVFFMKKMFTENKIAVDPIVLDLFIQFLSNVKGVDIIEG
;
A
#
# COMPACT_ATOMS: atom_id res chain seq x y z
N MET A 1 24.00 -11.49 -11.47
CA MET A 1 22.87 -10.54 -11.56
C MET A 1 22.93 -9.85 -12.91
N ASN A 2 22.06 -10.22 -13.85
CA ASN A 2 22.03 -9.56 -15.15
C ASN A 2 21.44 -8.14 -14.98
N LYS A 3 22.19 -7.14 -15.46
CA LYS A 3 21.85 -5.71 -15.40
C LYS A 3 20.75 -5.29 -16.38
N TYR A 4 20.12 -6.25 -17.04
CA TYR A 4 19.20 -6.05 -18.15
C TYR A 4 18.16 -7.19 -18.20
N TYR A 5 16.89 -6.86 -18.46
CA TYR A 5 15.77 -7.78 -18.66
C TYR A 5 15.40 -7.84 -20.14
N GLU A 6 15.16 -9.04 -20.67
CA GLU A 6 14.73 -9.22 -22.06
C GLU A 6 13.27 -8.77 -22.23
N ILE A 7 12.96 -8.04 -23.29
CA ILE A 7 11.60 -7.61 -23.64
C ILE A 7 11.32 -7.99 -25.09
N ASN A 8 10.14 -8.55 -25.36
CA ASN A 8 9.74 -8.86 -26.73
C ASN A 8 9.28 -7.60 -27.48
N LEU A 9 9.30 -7.66 -28.81
CA LEU A 9 9.01 -6.51 -29.66
C LEU A 9 7.56 -6.03 -29.53
N ASP A 10 6.60 -6.94 -29.36
CA ASP A 10 5.18 -6.60 -29.23
C ASP A 10 4.92 -5.78 -27.96
N LYS A 11 5.55 -6.17 -26.84
CA LYS A 11 5.49 -5.47 -25.57
C LYS A 11 6.22 -4.13 -25.62
N LEU A 12 7.31 -4.05 -26.38
CA LEU A 12 8.04 -2.81 -26.64
C LEU A 12 7.21 -1.79 -27.44
N ILE A 13 6.36 -2.27 -28.36
CA ILE A 13 5.38 -1.45 -29.08
C ILE A 13 4.26 -0.99 -28.14
N GLU A 14 3.73 -1.89 -27.30
CA GLU A 14 2.71 -1.56 -26.29
C GLU A 14 3.18 -0.47 -25.31
N LEU A 15 4.42 -0.57 -24.83
CA LEU A 15 5.02 0.34 -23.85
C LEU A 15 5.69 1.57 -24.48
N LYS A 16 5.50 1.78 -25.79
CA LYS A 16 6.24 2.77 -26.57
C LYS A 16 6.16 4.18 -26.00
N GLU A 17 4.95 4.63 -25.68
CA GLU A 17 4.72 6.00 -25.16
C GLU A 17 5.42 6.20 -23.82
N MET A 18 5.37 5.20 -22.95
CA MET A 18 6.01 5.23 -21.64
C MET A 18 7.54 5.21 -21.75
N ILE A 19 8.11 4.31 -22.56
CA ILE A 19 9.56 4.23 -22.79
C ILE A 19 10.10 5.55 -23.37
N SER A 20 9.35 6.16 -24.29
CA SER A 20 9.72 7.44 -24.91
C SER A 20 9.64 8.60 -23.94
N LYS A 21 8.56 8.67 -23.15
CA LYS A 21 8.32 9.73 -22.17
C LYS A 21 9.32 9.72 -21.02
N GLU A 22 9.60 8.53 -20.47
CA GLU A 22 10.52 8.35 -19.35
C GLU A 22 11.99 8.16 -19.80
N ASN A 23 12.23 8.21 -21.12
CA ASN A 23 13.52 8.02 -21.77
C ASN A 23 14.29 6.78 -21.29
N ILE A 24 13.57 5.66 -21.18
CA ILE A 24 14.11 4.38 -20.70
C ILE A 24 15.07 3.82 -21.74
N GLU A 25 16.32 3.59 -21.35
CA GLU A 25 17.36 3.05 -22.26
C GLU A 25 17.11 1.59 -22.59
N LEU A 26 17.18 1.29 -23.88
CA LEU A 26 17.07 -0.04 -24.46
C LEU A 26 18.43 -0.51 -24.93
N THR A 27 18.80 -1.74 -24.60
CA THR A 27 19.95 -2.43 -25.18
C THR A 27 19.42 -3.44 -26.19
N CYS A 28 19.74 -3.26 -27.45
CA CYS A 28 19.42 -4.19 -28.52
C CYS A 28 20.65 -5.06 -28.80
N VAL A 29 20.52 -6.38 -28.74
CA VAL A 29 21.62 -7.32 -29.04
C VAL A 29 21.21 -8.20 -30.21
N ASN A 30 21.94 -8.10 -31.31
CA ASN A 30 21.65 -8.89 -32.51
C ASN A 30 22.24 -10.32 -32.43
N PRO A 31 21.88 -11.23 -33.36
CA PRO A 31 22.36 -12.61 -33.35
C PRO A 31 23.89 -12.78 -33.45
N LYS A 32 24.61 -11.73 -33.89
CA LYS A 32 26.07 -11.70 -33.97
C LYS A 32 26.72 -11.18 -32.68
N GLY A 33 25.94 -10.89 -31.64
CA GLY A 33 26.40 -10.38 -30.35
C GLY A 33 26.73 -8.89 -30.35
N ILE A 34 26.36 -8.14 -31.40
CA ILE A 34 26.53 -6.69 -31.43
C ILE A 34 25.46 -6.06 -30.56
N SER A 35 25.89 -5.25 -29.59
CA SER A 35 25.03 -4.54 -28.66
C SER A 35 24.93 -3.07 -29.02
N ILE A 36 23.71 -2.54 -29.10
CA ILE A 36 23.39 -1.15 -29.42
C ILE A 36 22.54 -0.61 -28.28
N ILE A 37 22.96 0.52 -27.69
CA ILE A 37 22.18 1.22 -26.68
C ILE A 37 21.36 2.31 -27.36
N VAL A 38 20.05 2.27 -27.17
CA VAL A 38 19.06 3.16 -27.77
C VAL A 38 18.37 3.94 -26.65
N PRO A 39 18.46 5.27 -26.65
CA PRO A 39 17.67 6.11 -25.75
C PRO A 39 16.17 5.89 -25.96
N GLY A 40 15.38 5.91 -24.88
CA GLY A 40 13.94 5.66 -24.97
C GLY A 40 13.20 6.65 -25.85
N ASN A 41 13.63 7.92 -25.87
CA ASN A 41 13.07 8.94 -26.77
C ASN A 41 13.39 8.72 -28.26
N CYS A 42 14.23 7.74 -28.59
CA CYS A 42 14.54 7.30 -29.96
C CYS A 42 13.85 5.98 -30.32
N LEU A 43 12.92 5.49 -29.49
CA LEU A 43 12.25 4.21 -29.70
C LEU A 43 11.50 4.14 -31.04
N ASP A 44 10.86 5.23 -31.46
CA ASP A 44 10.17 5.35 -32.74
C ASP A 44 11.09 5.01 -33.92
N ILE A 45 12.35 5.44 -33.85
CA ILE A 45 13.36 5.20 -34.87
C ILE A 45 13.76 3.72 -34.86
N LEU A 46 13.95 3.14 -33.68
CA LEU A 46 14.25 1.71 -33.55
C LEU A 46 13.12 0.82 -34.08
N LEU A 47 11.86 1.19 -33.82
CA LEU A 47 10.69 0.47 -34.31
C LEU A 47 10.53 0.59 -35.83
N GLN A 48 10.87 1.75 -36.42
CA GLN A 48 10.89 1.96 -37.87
C GLN A 48 11.99 1.15 -38.56
N GLU A 49 13.14 0.99 -37.90
CA GLU A 49 14.32 0.30 -38.42
C GLU A 49 14.42 -1.17 -37.98
N LYS A 50 13.36 -1.76 -37.42
CA LYS A 50 13.39 -3.12 -36.84
C LYS A 50 13.86 -4.22 -37.81
N ASP A 51 13.67 -4.01 -39.11
CA ASP A 51 14.01 -4.96 -40.18
C ASP A 51 15.42 -4.70 -40.77
N ASN A 52 16.12 -3.67 -40.28
CA ASN A 52 17.48 -3.33 -40.69
C ASN A 52 18.46 -4.47 -40.37
N VAL A 53 19.50 -4.65 -41.19
CA VAL A 53 20.49 -5.72 -41.06
C VAL A 53 21.19 -5.77 -39.69
N LEU A 54 21.19 -4.66 -38.94
CA LEU A 54 21.76 -4.56 -37.60
C LEU A 54 20.77 -4.90 -36.47
N LEU A 55 19.46 -4.79 -36.71
CA LEU A 55 18.39 -4.91 -35.71
C LEU A 55 17.47 -6.12 -35.93
N LYS A 56 17.53 -6.71 -37.12
CA LYS A 56 16.75 -7.89 -37.48
C LYS A 56 17.09 -9.07 -36.58
N ASP A 57 16.05 -9.72 -36.06
CA ASP A 57 16.11 -10.84 -35.12
C ASP A 57 16.86 -10.51 -33.81
N SER A 58 17.01 -9.23 -33.49
CA SER A 58 17.64 -8.81 -32.25
C SER A 58 16.77 -9.08 -31.04
N LYS A 59 17.46 -9.37 -29.93
CA LYS A 59 16.86 -9.39 -28.61
C LYS A 59 16.93 -8.00 -28.01
N TYR A 60 15.81 -7.54 -27.46
CA TYR A 60 15.74 -6.25 -26.81
C TYR A 60 15.85 -6.46 -25.32
N TYR A 61 16.59 -5.59 -24.66
CA TYR A 61 16.73 -5.59 -23.23
C TYR A 61 16.50 -4.21 -22.67
N ILE A 62 15.77 -4.10 -21.58
CA ILE A 62 15.70 -2.88 -20.77
C ILE A 62 16.67 -3.05 -19.59
N SER A 63 17.36 -1.99 -19.18
CA SER A 63 18.22 -2.10 -18.00
C SER A 63 17.39 -2.43 -16.75
N SER A 64 17.82 -3.40 -15.96
CA SER A 64 17.19 -3.72 -14.68
C SER A 64 17.30 -2.59 -13.66
N PHE A 65 18.21 -1.65 -13.92
CA PHE A 65 18.40 -0.40 -13.22
C PHE A 65 19.11 0.54 -14.18
N SER A 66 18.42 1.54 -14.75
CA SER A 66 19.19 2.66 -15.25
C SER A 66 19.83 3.30 -14.01
N ASN A 67 21.16 3.32 -13.95
CA ASN A 67 21.89 4.05 -12.91
C ASN A 67 21.46 5.54 -12.86
N LYS A 68 20.67 6.03 -13.84
CA LYS A 68 20.04 7.35 -13.83
C LYS A 68 18.97 7.54 -12.76
N PHE A 69 18.34 6.49 -12.23
CA PHE A 69 17.39 6.63 -11.11
C PHE A 69 18.05 6.89 -9.75
N PHE A 70 19.36 6.62 -9.61
CA PHE A 70 20.06 6.70 -8.31
C PHE A 70 21.40 7.43 -8.33
N ASN A 71 21.89 7.97 -9.46
CA ASN A 71 23.15 8.72 -9.45
C ASN A 71 22.93 10.17 -8.98
N LEU A 72 22.81 10.34 -7.67
CA LEU A 72 22.81 11.62 -6.96
C LEU A 72 24.09 12.47 -7.18
N ASN A 73 25.07 11.99 -7.98
CA ASN A 73 26.39 12.63 -8.15
C ASN A 73 26.89 12.77 -9.60
N ASN A 74 26.06 12.65 -10.66
CA ASN A 74 26.55 12.86 -12.05
C ASN A 74 26.17 14.24 -12.63
N PRO A 75 27.10 15.21 -12.73
CA PRO A 75 26.81 16.58 -13.17
C PRO A 75 26.54 16.73 -14.68
N GLN A 76 26.67 15.67 -15.50
CA GLN A 76 26.54 15.78 -16.96
C GLN A 76 25.16 15.37 -17.52
N THR A 77 24.31 14.67 -16.76
CA THR A 77 22.93 14.33 -17.19
C THR A 77 21.88 15.34 -16.74
N ASN A 78 22.24 16.30 -15.90
CA ASN A 78 21.34 17.30 -15.28
C ASN A 78 21.19 18.59 -16.11
N LYS A 79 20.92 18.49 -17.41
CA LYS A 79 20.50 19.69 -18.15
C LYS A 79 19.05 19.72 -18.59
N ASN A 80 18.37 18.60 -18.86
CA ASN A 80 17.01 18.67 -19.41
C ASN A 80 15.98 17.65 -18.92
N ASN A 81 16.29 16.68 -18.05
CA ASN A 81 15.28 15.75 -17.51
C ASN A 81 15.17 15.93 -16.00
N VAL A 82 14.20 16.74 -15.59
CA VAL A 82 13.86 17.08 -14.22
C VAL A 82 12.97 16.00 -13.64
N VAL A 83 13.50 15.22 -12.71
CA VAL A 83 12.76 14.74 -11.54
C VAL A 83 13.70 14.97 -10.37
N GLU A 84 13.19 15.56 -9.29
CA GLU A 84 13.87 15.84 -8.01
C GLU A 84 14.33 17.28 -7.76
N GLY A 85 13.54 18.04 -6.97
CA GLY A 85 13.99 19.14 -6.09
C GLY A 85 14.63 20.39 -6.72
N SER A 86 14.79 20.44 -8.04
CA SER A 86 15.36 21.60 -8.76
C SER A 86 14.33 22.64 -9.19
N ASP A 87 13.03 22.35 -9.01
CA ASP A 87 11.91 23.21 -9.40
C ASP A 87 11.34 24.03 -8.22
N ASP A 88 12.06 24.16 -7.09
CA ASP A 88 11.61 24.98 -5.94
C ASP A 88 11.46 26.47 -6.28
N ASN A 89 12.12 26.94 -7.34
CA ASN A 89 11.93 28.29 -7.88
C ASN A 89 10.79 28.39 -8.90
N LYS A 90 10.22 27.26 -9.32
CA LYS A 90 9.23 27.17 -10.40
C LYS A 90 7.81 26.99 -9.90
N PHE A 91 7.64 26.31 -8.77
CA PHE A 91 6.33 26.03 -8.17
C PHE A 91 6.24 26.59 -6.75
N ASN A 92 5.13 27.22 -6.43
CA ASN A 92 4.79 27.51 -5.03
C ASN A 92 4.42 26.22 -4.28
N GLU A 93 4.30 26.25 -2.94
CA GLU A 93 4.08 25.03 -2.13
C GLU A 93 2.78 24.29 -2.51
N TYR A 94 1.73 25.00 -2.92
CA TYR A 94 0.47 24.41 -3.41
C TYR A 94 0.68 23.66 -4.73
N GLU A 95 1.32 24.33 -5.71
CA GLU A 95 1.64 23.73 -7.00
C GLU A 95 2.59 22.55 -6.84
N TYR A 96 3.56 22.65 -5.93
CA TYR A 96 4.52 21.60 -5.64
C TYR A 96 3.84 20.35 -5.04
N PHE A 97 2.83 20.53 -4.17
CA PHE A 97 2.05 19.42 -3.62
C PHE A 97 1.42 18.59 -4.75
N TYR A 98 0.71 19.21 -5.67
CA TYR A 98 0.06 18.50 -6.79
C TYR A 98 1.02 18.10 -7.91
N HIS A 99 2.19 18.74 -8.00
CA HIS A 99 3.27 18.27 -8.86
C HIS A 99 3.81 16.92 -8.40
N ILE A 100 3.97 16.73 -7.08
CA ILE A 100 4.47 15.49 -6.47
C ILE A 100 3.37 14.44 -6.32
N TYR A 101 2.16 14.83 -5.91
CA TYR A 101 1.02 13.93 -5.69
C TYR A 101 -0.10 14.22 -6.69
N LYS A 102 0.16 13.95 -7.97
CA LYS A 102 -0.85 14.09 -9.03
C LYS A 102 -2.07 13.21 -8.78
N ASN A 103 -1.86 12.07 -8.09
CA ASN A 103 -2.88 11.13 -7.67
C ASN A 103 -3.78 11.62 -6.52
N CYS A 104 -3.49 12.77 -5.90
CA CYS A 104 -4.38 13.42 -4.94
C CYS A 104 -5.41 14.35 -5.60
N ILE A 105 -5.30 14.60 -6.91
CA ILE A 105 -6.28 15.43 -7.63
C ILE A 105 -7.54 14.59 -7.85
N SER A 106 -8.64 15.01 -7.21
CA SER A 106 -9.95 14.39 -7.38
C SER A 106 -10.54 14.69 -8.75
N LYS A 107 -11.24 13.71 -9.32
CA LYS A 107 -12.04 13.87 -10.54
C LYS A 107 -13.39 14.52 -10.24
N ASN A 108 -13.87 14.39 -9.00
CA ASN A 108 -15.06 15.07 -8.50
C ASN A 108 -14.75 16.54 -8.14
N GLU A 109 -15.31 17.50 -8.90
CA GLU A 109 -15.04 18.94 -8.72
C GLU A 109 -15.42 19.48 -7.32
N LYS A 110 -16.46 18.92 -6.69
CA LYS A 110 -16.88 19.33 -5.33
C LYS A 110 -15.83 18.89 -4.29
N LEU A 111 -15.36 17.64 -4.40
CA LEU A 111 -14.32 17.11 -3.53
C LEU A 111 -12.98 17.81 -3.76
N LYS A 112 -12.60 18.03 -5.02
CA LYS A 112 -11.42 18.80 -5.41
C LYS A 112 -11.44 20.21 -4.80
N SER A 113 -12.53 20.96 -4.96
CA SER A 113 -12.66 22.30 -4.38
C SER A 113 -12.57 22.28 -2.84
N ALA A 114 -13.15 21.28 -2.18
CA ALA A 114 -13.06 21.14 -0.73
C ALA A 114 -11.62 20.83 -0.27
N ASN A 115 -10.91 19.97 -1.01
CA ASN A 115 -9.52 19.61 -0.75
C ASN A 115 -8.56 20.77 -0.99
N ASP A 116 -8.75 21.53 -2.08
CA ASP A 116 -7.98 22.73 -2.41
C ASP A 116 -8.11 23.80 -1.31
N THR A 117 -9.33 24.00 -0.82
CA THR A 117 -9.62 24.93 0.27
C THR A 117 -8.89 24.51 1.55
N LEU A 118 -8.93 23.22 1.87
CA LEU A 118 -8.28 22.68 3.06
C LEU A 118 -6.75 22.76 2.96
N LEU A 119 -6.17 22.36 1.82
CA LEU A 119 -4.74 22.48 1.54
C LEU A 119 -4.28 23.94 1.66
N THR A 120 -4.98 24.88 1.01
CA THR A 120 -4.65 26.31 1.08
C THR A 120 -4.66 26.84 2.52
N ARG A 121 -5.58 26.38 3.38
CA ARG A 121 -5.59 26.72 4.80
C ARG A 121 -4.38 26.13 5.53
N MET A 122 -4.03 24.88 5.27
CA MET A 122 -2.87 24.22 5.89
C MET A 122 -1.54 24.85 5.48
N LEU A 123 -1.41 25.32 4.23
CA LEU A 123 -0.20 25.98 3.75
C LEU A 123 0.03 27.37 4.38
N LYS A 124 -1.03 28.02 4.88
CA LYS A 124 -0.93 29.28 5.63
C LYS A 124 -0.47 29.09 7.08
N GLU A 125 -0.57 27.87 7.59
CA GLU A 125 -0.18 27.52 8.96
C GLU A 125 1.27 27.03 9.05
N LYS A 126 1.88 27.21 10.22
CA LYS A 126 3.16 26.59 10.53
C LYS A 126 3.01 25.05 10.47
N PRO A 127 4.04 24.29 10.02
CA PRO A 127 3.96 22.83 9.94
C PRO A 127 3.46 22.15 11.22
N SER A 128 3.93 22.59 12.39
CA SER A 128 3.51 22.08 13.71
C SER A 128 2.02 22.29 14.02
N ASN A 129 1.36 23.26 13.36
CA ASN A 129 0.00 23.66 13.66
C ASN A 129 -1.03 23.07 12.69
N ARG A 130 -0.61 22.46 11.57
CA ARG A 130 -1.51 22.05 10.49
C ARG A 130 -2.60 21.08 10.95
N LEU A 131 -2.26 20.10 11.79
CA LEU A 131 -3.25 19.16 12.35
C LEU A 131 -4.24 19.81 13.30
N TYR A 132 -3.90 20.93 13.97
CA TYR A 132 -4.82 21.62 14.87
C TYR A 132 -5.99 22.28 14.12
N LEU A 133 -5.86 22.54 12.82
CA LEU A 133 -6.99 22.96 11.98
C LEU A 133 -8.13 21.93 11.96
N LEU A 134 -7.83 20.67 12.29
CA LEU A 134 -8.80 19.57 12.31
C LEU A 134 -9.53 19.44 13.66
N LYS A 135 -9.10 20.20 14.68
CA LYS A 135 -9.65 20.12 16.03
C LYS A 135 -11.16 20.35 16.12
N PRO A 136 -11.79 21.29 15.39
CA PRO A 136 -13.24 21.46 15.43
C PRO A 136 -14.00 20.17 15.02
N TYR A 137 -13.54 19.49 13.97
CA TYR A 137 -14.13 18.21 13.53
C TYR A 137 -13.91 17.11 14.57
N LEU A 138 -12.73 17.07 15.19
CA LEU A 138 -12.39 16.10 16.24
C LEU A 138 -13.26 16.28 17.48
N ASP A 139 -13.45 17.53 17.92
CA ASP A 139 -14.24 17.84 19.11
C ASP A 139 -15.72 17.49 18.88
N GLN A 140 -16.25 17.72 17.67
CA GLN A 140 -17.59 17.29 17.30
C GLN A 140 -17.72 15.76 17.26
N LEU A 141 -16.74 15.05 16.67
CA LEU A 141 -16.71 13.58 16.67
C LEU A 141 -16.66 13.01 18.09
N LYS A 142 -15.87 13.61 18.99
CA LYS A 142 -15.81 13.20 20.40
C LYS A 142 -17.12 13.45 21.16
N LEU A 143 -17.87 14.48 20.77
CA LEU A 143 -19.19 14.75 21.34
C LEU A 143 -20.21 13.70 20.87
N GLU A 144 -20.27 13.45 19.57
CA GLU A 144 -21.13 12.42 18.97
C GLU A 144 -20.75 11.01 19.45
N ALA A 145 -19.47 10.73 19.70
CA ALA A 145 -19.03 9.46 20.28
C ALA A 145 -19.54 9.21 21.71
N LYS A 146 -20.21 10.18 22.36
CA LYS A 146 -20.92 9.95 23.63
C LYS A 146 -22.38 9.55 23.45
N THR A 147 -22.97 9.81 22.27
CA THR A 147 -24.35 9.44 21.99
C THR A 147 -24.43 7.93 21.69
N PRO A 148 -25.50 7.23 22.11
CA PRO A 148 -25.60 5.78 21.91
C PRO A 148 -25.96 5.38 20.48
N LYS A 149 -26.47 6.32 19.66
CA LYS A 149 -26.91 6.07 18.28
C LYS A 149 -25.91 6.64 17.29
N VAL A 150 -25.83 6.00 16.13
CA VAL A 150 -25.03 6.53 15.02
C VAL A 150 -25.86 7.54 14.23
N THR A 151 -25.20 8.60 13.78
CA THR A 151 -25.78 9.74 13.08
C THR A 151 -25.07 9.91 11.73
N PRO A 152 -25.78 9.86 10.58
CA PRO A 152 -25.17 10.07 9.26
C PRO A 152 -24.46 11.42 9.11
N GLU A 153 -24.87 12.42 9.91
CA GLU A 153 -24.31 13.76 9.94
C GLU A 153 -22.82 13.81 10.34
N ILE A 154 -22.30 12.76 10.99
CA ILE A 154 -20.88 12.73 11.38
C ILE A 154 -19.95 12.25 10.26
N ALA A 155 -20.48 11.54 9.25
CA ALA A 155 -19.68 10.95 8.19
C ALA A 155 -18.81 12.00 7.45
N PRO A 156 -19.32 13.20 7.09
CA PRO A 156 -18.50 14.26 6.53
C PRO A 156 -17.37 14.72 7.45
N ASN A 157 -17.56 14.71 8.78
CA ASN A 157 -16.50 15.09 9.71
C ASN A 157 -15.39 14.05 9.80
N ILE A 158 -15.75 12.76 9.83
CA ILE A 158 -14.77 11.67 9.78
C ILE A 158 -13.97 11.76 8.48
N GLU A 159 -14.65 11.97 7.36
CA GLU A 159 -14.00 12.14 6.07
C GLU A 159 -13.08 13.37 6.03
N ARG A 160 -13.51 14.53 6.56
CA ARG A 160 -12.65 15.73 6.66
C ARG A 160 -11.46 15.54 7.59
N LEU A 161 -11.62 14.79 8.69
CA LEU A 161 -10.52 14.42 9.58
C LEU A 161 -9.47 13.58 8.84
N LEU A 162 -9.91 12.52 8.16
CA LEU A 162 -9.02 11.63 7.40
C LEU A 162 -8.34 12.37 6.25
N THR A 163 -9.11 13.05 5.38
CA THR A 163 -8.54 13.84 4.27
C THR A 163 -7.55 14.88 4.76
N GLY A 164 -7.86 15.57 5.86
CA GLY A 164 -6.97 16.55 6.44
C GLY A 164 -5.67 15.95 6.98
N MET A 165 -5.76 14.83 7.71
CA MET A 165 -4.57 14.07 8.14
C MET A 165 -3.73 13.62 6.95
N GLY A 166 -4.38 13.19 5.87
CA GLY A 166 -3.73 12.66 4.67
C GLY A 166 -2.97 13.74 3.91
N ILE A 167 -3.50 14.95 3.83
CA ILE A 167 -2.82 16.11 3.26
C ILE A 167 -1.60 16.49 4.12
N VAL A 168 -1.76 16.56 5.45
CA VAL A 168 -0.64 16.91 6.35
C VAL A 168 0.47 15.86 6.27
N GLY A 169 0.14 14.57 6.31
CA GLY A 169 1.12 13.49 6.19
C GLY A 169 1.93 13.58 4.89
N ARG A 170 1.28 13.94 3.78
CA ARG A 170 1.94 14.12 2.46
C ARG A 170 2.82 15.38 2.41
N LEU A 171 2.38 16.48 3.02
CA LEU A 171 3.21 17.68 3.18
C LEU A 171 4.45 17.38 4.05
N ASP A 172 4.30 16.61 5.11
CA ASP A 172 5.40 16.18 5.98
C ASP A 172 6.35 15.22 5.27
N PHE A 173 5.83 14.32 4.44
CA PHE A 173 6.64 13.46 3.59
C PHE A 173 7.46 14.26 2.57
N ILE A 174 6.84 15.22 1.87
CA ILE A 174 7.53 16.15 0.96
C ILE A 174 8.65 16.87 1.70
N ARG A 175 8.38 17.42 2.88
CA ARG A 175 9.39 18.11 3.71
C ARG A 175 10.53 17.16 4.09
N HIS A 176 10.22 15.92 4.45
CA HIS A 176 11.22 14.91 4.78
C HIS A 176 12.12 14.56 3.57
N LEU A 177 11.53 14.41 2.37
CA LEU A 177 12.29 14.20 1.14
C LEU A 177 13.24 15.37 0.83
N LYS A 178 12.80 16.61 1.05
CA LYS A 178 13.65 17.80 0.90
C LYS A 178 14.79 17.79 1.93
N TYR A 179 14.51 17.41 3.17
CA TYR A 179 15.50 17.33 4.24
C TYR A 179 16.63 16.36 3.91
N ILE A 180 16.31 15.12 3.53
CA ILE A 180 17.34 14.09 3.20
C ILE A 180 18.31 14.60 2.14
N LYS A 181 17.83 15.37 1.15
CA LYS A 181 18.66 15.95 0.08
C LYS A 181 19.57 17.07 0.56
N SER A 182 19.14 17.83 1.56
CA SER A 182 19.87 18.99 2.10
C SER A 182 20.87 18.65 3.21
N ALA A 183 20.91 17.40 3.68
CA ALA A 183 21.58 16.95 4.90
C ALA A 183 23.12 16.87 4.83
N GLY A 184 23.76 17.89 4.24
CA GLY A 184 25.08 18.37 4.63
C GLY A 184 25.05 19.51 5.67
N LYS A 185 23.87 19.91 6.17
CA LYS A 185 23.72 21.00 7.16
C LYS A 185 22.76 20.65 8.30
N ASN A 186 23.08 21.19 9.47
CA ASN A 186 22.63 20.88 10.83
C ASN A 186 21.14 20.61 11.07
N ARG A 187 20.91 19.72 12.05
CA ARG A 187 19.65 19.17 12.59
C ARG A 187 18.82 20.20 13.38
N ASN A 188 17.48 20.10 13.28
CA ASN A 188 16.52 20.24 14.40
C ASN A 188 15.03 20.07 14.07
N ASP A 189 14.62 19.65 12.86
CA ASP A 189 13.21 19.39 12.56
C ASP A 189 12.82 17.93 12.89
N THR A 190 12.81 17.57 14.17
CA THR A 190 12.04 16.39 14.63
C THR A 190 10.56 16.77 14.59
N VAL A 191 9.80 16.14 13.70
CA VAL A 191 8.33 16.11 13.81
C VAL A 191 8.02 15.51 15.19
N GLY A 192 7.44 16.35 16.05
CA GLY A 192 7.43 16.14 17.50
C GLY A 192 6.33 15.21 18.00
N THR A 193 6.46 14.82 19.26
CA THR A 193 5.49 14.04 20.05
C THR A 193 4.05 14.57 19.94
N GLU A 194 3.86 15.87 19.72
CA GLU A 194 2.54 16.49 19.53
C GLU A 194 1.82 16.01 18.25
N THR A 195 2.55 15.78 17.16
CA THR A 195 1.99 15.28 15.89
C THR A 195 1.49 13.84 16.07
N GLU A 196 2.31 12.99 16.68
CA GLU A 196 1.96 11.62 17.05
C GLU A 196 0.71 11.57 17.94
N ILE A 197 0.64 12.42 18.97
CA ILE A 197 -0.51 12.51 19.88
C ILE A 197 -1.77 12.92 19.13
N MET A 198 -1.69 13.89 18.21
CA MET A 198 -2.85 14.35 17.46
C MET A 198 -3.35 13.30 16.46
N ILE A 199 -2.44 12.63 15.73
CA ILE A 199 -2.77 11.49 14.86
C ILE A 199 -3.49 10.40 15.65
N SER A 200 -2.92 10.01 16.80
CA SER A 200 -3.50 8.99 17.67
C SER A 200 -4.85 9.41 18.25
N SER A 201 -5.01 10.69 18.63
CA SER A 201 -6.28 11.19 19.17
C SER A 201 -7.38 11.21 18.14
N ILE A 202 -7.08 11.61 16.90
CA ILE A 202 -8.04 11.57 15.79
C ILE A 202 -8.41 10.13 15.48
N MET A 203 -7.42 9.25 15.28
CA MET A 203 -7.69 7.86 14.92
C MET A 203 -8.47 7.13 16.01
N ASN A 204 -8.11 7.33 17.29
CA ASN A 204 -8.84 6.73 18.40
C ASN A 204 -10.31 7.19 18.43
N ALA A 205 -10.59 8.46 18.13
CA ALA A 205 -11.97 8.97 18.08
C ALA A 205 -12.77 8.33 16.93
N ILE A 206 -12.13 8.16 15.75
CA ILE A 206 -12.75 7.49 14.60
C ILE A 206 -13.03 6.02 14.92
N VAL A 207 -12.02 5.28 15.38
CA VAL A 207 -12.15 3.86 15.78
C VAL A 207 -13.27 3.68 16.81
N THR A 208 -13.27 4.48 17.87
CA THR A 208 -14.32 4.43 18.92
C THR A 208 -15.71 4.69 18.36
N TYR A 209 -15.85 5.61 17.40
CA TYR A 209 -17.14 5.89 16.77
C TYR A 209 -17.60 4.74 15.87
N LEU A 210 -16.69 4.23 15.04
CA LEU A 210 -16.97 3.15 14.08
C LEU A 210 -17.27 1.81 14.75
N GLU A 211 -16.82 1.59 15.99
CA GLU A 211 -17.29 0.45 16.80
C GLU A 211 -18.81 0.39 16.88
N LYS A 212 -19.47 1.55 16.98
CA LYS A 212 -20.94 1.64 17.03
C LYS A 212 -21.54 1.43 15.64
N GLU A 213 -20.93 2.03 14.63
CA GLU A 213 -21.42 2.01 13.26
C GLU A 213 -21.45 0.62 12.63
N TYR A 214 -20.46 -0.21 12.97
CA TYR A 214 -20.46 -1.63 12.66
C TYR A 214 -21.80 -2.34 12.98
N PHE A 215 -22.56 -1.85 13.98
CA PHE A 215 -23.85 -2.42 14.36
C PHE A 215 -25.07 -1.79 13.66
N TYR A 216 -24.96 -0.61 13.05
CA TYR A 216 -26.11 0.17 12.54
C TYR A 216 -26.10 0.46 11.02
N ARG A 217 -24.98 0.17 10.32
CA ARG A 217 -24.74 0.16 8.86
C ARG A 217 -24.73 1.52 8.11
N ASP A 218 -23.58 1.72 7.46
CA ASP A 218 -23.19 2.54 6.31
C ASP A 218 -23.63 4.01 6.17
N ILE A 219 -23.26 4.84 7.16
CA ILE A 219 -23.25 6.30 7.07
C ILE A 219 -22.40 6.84 5.91
N PHE A 220 -21.55 6.01 5.30
CA PHE A 220 -20.64 6.39 4.22
C PHE A 220 -21.12 6.03 2.81
N ASP A 221 -22.17 5.22 2.65
CA ASP A 221 -22.54 4.67 1.33
C ASP A 221 -22.94 5.73 0.30
N ASN A 222 -23.54 6.84 0.76
CA ASN A 222 -23.97 7.94 -0.10
C ASN A 222 -23.07 9.18 0.05
N LEU A 223 -21.87 9.02 0.58
CA LEU A 223 -20.96 10.15 0.76
C LEU A 223 -20.12 10.36 -0.52
N ASP A 224 -20.54 11.31 -1.37
CA ASP A 224 -19.82 11.70 -2.61
C ASP A 224 -18.32 11.96 -2.39
N MET A 225 -17.92 12.41 -1.20
CA MET A 225 -16.53 12.71 -0.85
C MET A 225 -15.63 11.46 -0.78
N LEU A 226 -16.22 10.27 -0.70
CA LEU A 226 -15.54 8.99 -0.76
C LEU A 226 -15.70 8.30 -2.12
N ASP A 227 -16.52 8.81 -3.03
CA ASP A 227 -16.73 8.22 -4.36
C ASP A 227 -15.77 8.81 -5.42
N ASP A 228 -14.48 8.49 -5.27
CA ASP A 228 -13.42 8.94 -6.18
C ASP A 228 -12.19 8.01 -6.10
N SER A 229 -11.54 7.74 -7.23
CA SER A 229 -10.34 6.88 -7.29
C SER A 229 -9.03 7.55 -6.86
N ASN A 230 -9.04 8.81 -6.44
CA ASN A 230 -7.83 9.49 -5.97
C ASN A 230 -7.29 8.85 -4.66
N ILE A 231 -5.99 9.03 -4.42
CA ILE A 231 -5.30 8.34 -3.34
C ILE A 231 -5.75 8.78 -1.94
N LEU A 232 -6.27 10.01 -1.76
CA LEU A 232 -6.80 10.44 -0.47
C LEU A 232 -8.10 9.70 -0.16
N SER A 233 -9.02 9.63 -1.13
CA SER A 233 -10.28 8.90 -0.99
C SER A 233 -10.02 7.40 -0.77
N HIS A 234 -9.08 6.81 -1.51
CA HIS A 234 -8.64 5.43 -1.31
C HIS A 234 -8.12 5.17 0.12
N SER A 235 -7.14 5.96 0.59
CA SER A 235 -6.62 5.85 1.96
C SER A 235 -7.72 6.00 3.02
N ASN A 236 -8.71 6.88 2.79
CA ASN A 236 -9.84 7.05 3.69
C ASN A 236 -10.73 5.80 3.75
N ARG A 237 -11.11 5.25 2.59
CA ARG A 237 -11.98 4.07 2.50
C ARG A 237 -11.30 2.82 3.04
N VAL A 238 -10.04 2.58 2.69
CA VAL A 238 -9.24 1.46 3.21
C VAL A 238 -9.16 1.52 4.74
N CYS A 239 -8.94 2.72 5.31
CA CYS A 239 -8.96 2.90 6.76
C CYS A 239 -10.32 2.52 7.38
N ILE A 240 -11.43 3.04 6.83
CA ILE A 240 -12.79 2.76 7.33
C ILE A 240 -13.11 1.26 7.24
N LEU A 241 -12.90 0.66 6.05
CA LEU A 241 -13.14 -0.76 5.81
C LEU A 241 -12.29 -1.65 6.73
N MET A 242 -11.02 -1.29 6.94
CA MET A 242 -10.14 -2.03 7.84
C MET A 242 -10.65 -1.99 9.28
N ILE A 243 -11.09 -0.82 9.77
CA ILE A 243 -11.64 -0.70 11.13
C ILE A 243 -12.88 -1.59 11.31
N GLU A 244 -13.81 -1.54 10.36
CA GLU A 244 -15.03 -2.37 10.40
C GLU A 244 -14.71 -3.87 10.31
N PHE A 245 -13.75 -4.25 9.47
CA PHE A 245 -13.32 -5.64 9.34
C PHE A 245 -12.65 -6.17 10.62
N LEU A 246 -11.83 -5.34 11.30
CA LEU A 246 -11.23 -5.70 12.59
C LEU A 246 -12.30 -5.90 13.69
N TYR A 247 -13.34 -5.06 13.73
CA TYR A 247 -14.47 -5.24 14.64
C TYR A 247 -15.28 -6.48 14.32
N TYR A 248 -15.54 -6.74 13.04
CA TYR A 248 -16.17 -7.98 12.58
C TYR A 248 -15.39 -9.21 13.04
N TYR A 249 -14.08 -9.22 12.77
CA TYR A 249 -13.17 -10.30 13.16
C TYR A 249 -13.22 -10.57 14.67
N ASN A 250 -13.16 -9.54 15.50
CA ASN A 250 -13.27 -9.67 16.95
C ASN A 250 -14.65 -10.22 17.38
N ASN A 251 -15.73 -9.79 16.74
CA ASN A 251 -17.08 -10.28 17.03
C ASN A 251 -17.23 -11.78 16.70
N ILE A 252 -16.78 -12.22 15.53
CA ILE A 252 -16.83 -13.65 15.18
C ILE A 252 -15.84 -14.49 16.01
N PHE A 253 -14.72 -13.91 16.45
CA PHE A 253 -13.80 -14.55 17.38
C PHE A 253 -14.50 -14.92 18.68
N ASN A 254 -15.23 -13.96 19.26
CA ASN A 254 -16.03 -14.20 20.47
C ASN A 254 -17.15 -15.24 20.25
N LYS A 255 -17.58 -15.46 19.01
CA LYS A 255 -18.55 -16.50 18.62
C LYS A 255 -17.91 -17.86 18.28
N GLY A 256 -16.62 -18.04 18.53
CA GLY A 256 -15.95 -19.34 18.38
C GLY A 256 -15.17 -19.53 17.08
N LEU A 257 -14.75 -18.45 16.39
CA LEU A 257 -13.94 -18.53 15.17
C LEU A 257 -12.74 -19.48 15.29
N SER A 258 -12.01 -19.41 16.41
CA SER A 258 -10.82 -20.22 16.65
C SER A 258 -11.11 -21.72 16.56
N SER A 259 -12.23 -22.17 17.13
CA SER A 259 -12.64 -23.57 17.07
C SER A 259 -13.09 -23.98 15.68
N LYS A 260 -13.85 -23.10 14.99
CA LYS A 260 -14.28 -23.33 13.61
C LYS A 260 -13.09 -23.48 12.66
N LEU A 261 -12.12 -22.56 12.70
CA LEU A 261 -10.92 -22.64 11.86
C LEU A 261 -10.10 -23.90 12.12
N ARG A 262 -9.99 -24.38 13.37
CA ARG A 262 -9.32 -25.66 13.67
C ARG A 262 -10.03 -26.84 13.02
N GLN A 263 -11.36 -26.86 13.06
CA GLN A 263 -12.16 -27.93 12.47
C GLN A 263 -12.03 -27.93 10.95
N ASP A 264 -12.08 -26.74 10.34
CA ASP A 264 -12.06 -26.55 8.88
C ASP A 264 -10.65 -26.61 8.29
N TYR A 265 -9.60 -26.48 9.11
CA TYR A 265 -8.20 -26.36 8.65
C TYR A 265 -7.80 -27.48 7.69
N LYS A 266 -8.02 -28.74 8.08
CA LYS A 266 -7.57 -29.89 7.29
C LYS A 266 -8.30 -30.02 5.96
N SER A 267 -9.59 -29.73 5.93
CA SER A 267 -10.42 -29.91 4.72
C SER A 267 -10.34 -28.73 3.77
N LEU A 268 -10.25 -27.48 4.27
CA LEU A 268 -10.38 -26.29 3.44
C LEU A 268 -9.05 -25.57 3.17
N TYR A 269 -8.11 -25.58 4.13
CA TYR A 269 -6.96 -24.67 4.10
C TYR A 269 -5.60 -25.38 4.00
N PHE A 270 -5.49 -26.64 4.43
CA PHE A 270 -4.22 -27.36 4.51
C PHE A 270 -3.47 -27.40 3.18
N GLU A 271 -4.10 -27.81 2.08
CA GLU A 271 -3.44 -27.86 0.77
C GLU A 271 -3.07 -26.47 0.23
N LYS A 272 -3.85 -25.44 0.57
CA LYS A 272 -3.53 -24.04 0.23
C LYS A 272 -2.24 -23.60 0.94
N TYR A 273 -2.14 -23.81 2.25
CA TYR A 273 -0.93 -23.48 3.02
C TYR A 273 0.27 -24.34 2.62
N LYS A 274 0.07 -25.62 2.32
CA LYS A 274 1.13 -26.47 1.78
C LYS A 274 1.69 -25.94 0.46
N THR A 275 0.82 -25.42 -0.41
CA THR A 275 1.24 -24.78 -1.66
C THR A 275 2.05 -23.52 -1.41
N ILE A 276 1.59 -22.63 -0.51
CA ILE A 276 2.35 -21.43 -0.09
C ILE A 276 3.75 -21.83 0.44
N LEU A 277 3.80 -22.89 1.24
CA LEU A 277 4.98 -23.29 2.00
C LEU A 277 5.95 -24.21 1.27
N SER A 278 5.54 -24.81 0.15
CA SER A 278 6.41 -25.62 -0.73
C SER A 278 7.68 -24.90 -1.21
N ARG A 279 7.74 -23.59 -1.00
CA ARG A 279 8.77 -22.67 -1.44
C ARG A 279 9.59 -22.08 -0.27
N PHE A 280 9.25 -22.40 0.98
CA PHE A 280 9.98 -21.98 2.19
C PHE A 280 10.52 -23.18 2.95
N ASN A 281 11.67 -23.01 3.59
CA ASN A 281 12.24 -24.02 4.49
C ASN A 281 11.72 -23.83 5.92
N LEU A 282 10.46 -24.19 6.17
CA LEU A 282 9.92 -24.24 7.53
C LEU A 282 10.46 -25.43 8.31
N VAL A 283 10.73 -25.22 9.60
CA VAL A 283 11.26 -26.26 10.49
C VAL A 283 10.16 -27.18 11.03
N LYS A 284 8.93 -26.67 11.19
CA LYS A 284 7.79 -27.43 11.73
C LYS A 284 6.82 -27.87 10.63
N SER A 285 6.15 -29.01 10.86
CA SER A 285 5.05 -29.47 10.00
C SER A 285 3.86 -28.53 10.13
N ILE A 286 3.05 -28.43 9.09
CA ILE A 286 1.85 -27.58 9.05
C ILE A 286 0.54 -28.36 9.21
N ASP A 287 0.58 -29.56 9.80
CA ASP A 287 -0.61 -30.43 9.89
C ASP A 287 -1.73 -29.87 10.82
N LYS A 288 -1.43 -28.80 11.55
CA LYS A 288 -2.34 -28.11 12.47
C LYS A 288 -2.25 -26.60 12.25
N LEU A 289 -3.37 -25.91 12.46
CA LEU A 289 -3.46 -24.46 12.37
C LEU A 289 -2.44 -23.75 13.28
N GLU A 290 -2.21 -24.28 14.49
CA GLU A 290 -1.25 -23.74 15.47
C GLU A 290 0.22 -23.87 15.04
N ASN A 291 0.50 -24.70 14.04
CA ASN A 291 1.83 -24.76 13.45
C ASN A 291 2.01 -23.75 12.31
N VAL A 292 0.91 -23.20 11.78
CA VAL A 292 0.93 -22.10 10.81
C VAL A 292 0.96 -20.76 11.53
N TYR A 293 0.11 -20.59 12.53
CA TYR A 293 -0.05 -19.38 13.31
C TYR A 293 0.66 -19.51 14.66
N ARG A 294 1.71 -18.71 14.86
CA ARG A 294 2.39 -18.62 16.15
C ARG A 294 1.40 -18.17 17.23
N LEU A 295 1.33 -18.92 18.32
CA LEU A 295 0.38 -18.74 19.42
C LEU A 295 -1.11 -18.89 19.04
N GLY A 296 -1.40 -19.32 17.81
CA GLY A 296 -2.76 -19.51 17.30
C GLY A 296 -3.48 -18.20 16.96
N ILE A 297 -4.75 -18.33 16.57
CA ILE A 297 -5.64 -17.21 16.24
C ILE A 297 -6.09 -16.51 17.53
N ARG A 298 -5.99 -15.18 17.58
CA ARG A 298 -6.44 -14.36 18.74
C ARG A 298 -7.24 -13.13 18.31
N LYS A 299 -7.98 -12.55 19.25
CA LYS A 299 -8.61 -11.23 19.10
C LYS A 299 -7.60 -10.09 19.19
N PHE A 300 -7.97 -8.94 18.64
CA PHE A 300 -7.25 -7.68 18.78
C PHE A 300 -7.78 -6.86 19.96
N THR A 301 -6.87 -6.15 20.63
CA THR A 301 -7.16 -5.11 21.62
C THR A 301 -7.58 -3.81 20.93
N GLY A 302 -8.25 -2.92 21.65
CA GLY A 302 -8.62 -1.61 21.10
C GLY A 302 -7.41 -0.77 20.66
N SER A 303 -6.28 -0.86 21.38
CA SER A 303 -5.05 -0.17 21.00
C SER A 303 -4.44 -0.72 19.70
N GLU A 304 -4.51 -2.04 19.49
CA GLU A 304 -4.05 -2.65 18.24
C GLU A 304 -4.91 -2.21 17.06
N ILE A 305 -6.24 -2.16 17.23
CA ILE A 305 -7.15 -1.66 16.18
C ILE A 305 -6.79 -0.22 15.80
N VAL A 306 -6.52 0.65 16.78
CA VAL A 306 -6.06 2.03 16.50
C VAL A 306 -4.75 2.02 15.71
N SER A 307 -3.76 1.23 16.12
CA SER A 307 -2.49 1.14 15.41
C SER A 307 -2.62 0.59 13.99
N TYR A 308 -3.42 -0.45 13.77
CA TYR A 308 -3.65 -1.01 12.44
C TYR A 308 -4.45 -0.06 11.55
N ALA A 309 -5.38 0.72 12.12
CA ALA A 309 -6.09 1.77 11.40
C ALA A 309 -5.15 2.90 10.95
N ILE A 310 -4.20 3.32 11.80
CA ILE A 310 -3.14 4.26 11.39
C ILE A 310 -2.30 3.68 10.24
N GLY A 311 -1.95 2.39 10.31
CA GLY A 311 -1.23 1.71 9.25
C GLY A 311 -2.03 1.69 7.94
N ALA A 312 -3.27 1.21 7.98
CA ALA A 312 -4.18 1.17 6.85
C ALA A 312 -4.41 2.56 6.24
N PHE A 313 -4.47 3.61 7.05
CA PHE A 313 -4.63 4.98 6.56
C PHE A 313 -3.39 5.51 5.80
N TYR A 314 -2.19 5.16 6.25
CA TYR A 314 -0.93 5.69 5.69
C TYR A 314 -0.20 4.73 4.75
N HIS A 315 -0.79 3.59 4.39
CA HIS A 315 -0.09 2.54 3.61
C HIS A 315 0.54 3.06 2.30
N ASP A 316 -0.17 3.95 1.60
CA ASP A 316 0.27 4.57 0.34
C ASP A 316 0.77 6.01 0.48
N ILE A 317 1.19 6.43 1.68
CA ILE A 317 1.63 7.82 1.91
C ILE A 317 2.82 8.21 1.03
N ALA A 318 3.66 7.24 0.67
CA ALA A 318 4.86 7.43 -0.13
C ALA A 318 4.66 7.20 -1.64
N MET A 319 3.43 6.93 -2.09
CA MET A 319 3.08 6.68 -3.49
C MET A 319 2.90 8.01 -4.24
N LEU A 320 3.92 8.41 -4.99
CA LEU A 320 3.99 9.73 -5.64
C LEU A 320 3.28 9.76 -7.01
N ASN A 321 3.34 8.66 -7.77
CA ASN A 321 2.61 8.51 -9.03
C ASN A 321 1.65 7.32 -8.93
N MET A 322 0.50 7.37 -9.62
CA MET A 322 -0.44 6.24 -9.71
C MET A 322 0.12 5.02 -10.46
N ILE A 323 1.31 5.14 -11.06
CA ILE A 323 1.90 4.13 -11.92
C ILE A 323 3.34 3.87 -11.45
N ASP A 324 3.50 3.20 -10.32
CA ASP A 324 4.69 2.37 -10.03
C ASP A 324 4.48 0.94 -10.58
N PHE A 325 3.63 0.79 -11.60
CA PHE A 325 3.21 -0.49 -12.19
C PHE A 325 3.49 -0.52 -13.68
N VAL A 326 4.36 -1.43 -14.11
CA VAL A 326 4.51 -1.83 -15.51
C VAL A 326 4.65 -3.35 -15.57
N PRO A 327 3.58 -4.11 -15.84
CA PRO A 327 3.68 -5.56 -15.97
C PRO A 327 4.38 -5.92 -17.30
N THR A 328 5.46 -6.69 -17.23
CA THR A 328 6.11 -7.37 -18.37
C THR A 328 5.94 -8.89 -18.27
N ASP A 329 6.15 -9.62 -19.36
CA ASP A 329 5.78 -11.04 -19.45
C ASP A 329 6.62 -11.99 -18.55
N ASP A 330 7.79 -11.55 -18.08
CA ASP A 330 8.60 -12.30 -17.09
C ASP A 330 8.13 -12.11 -15.64
N PHE A 331 7.10 -11.29 -15.37
CA PHE A 331 6.51 -11.03 -14.05
C PHE A 331 5.99 -12.28 -13.33
N ILE A 332 5.80 -13.39 -14.03
CA ILE A 332 5.19 -14.62 -13.49
C ILE A 332 6.25 -15.62 -12.98
N LYS A 333 7.54 -15.44 -13.31
CA LYS A 333 8.56 -16.50 -13.08
C LYS A 333 9.46 -16.33 -11.85
N ASP A 334 9.89 -15.11 -11.49
CA ASP A 334 11.02 -14.96 -10.53
C ASP A 334 10.77 -14.12 -9.26
N GLY A 335 9.54 -13.69 -8.96
CA GLY A 335 9.14 -13.32 -7.59
C GLY A 335 9.87 -12.15 -6.88
N ASP A 336 10.63 -11.29 -7.56
CA ASP A 336 11.27 -10.11 -6.97
C ASP A 336 10.49 -8.84 -7.40
N PHE A 337 9.39 -8.56 -6.70
CA PHE A 337 8.64 -7.30 -6.78
C PHE A 337 9.53 -6.16 -6.21
N LYS A 338 9.51 -4.96 -6.80
CA LYS A 338 10.19 -3.78 -6.22
C LYS A 338 9.29 -2.54 -6.25
N ASP A 339 8.18 -2.62 -5.54
CA ASP A 339 7.53 -1.43 -5.02
C ASP A 339 8.24 -0.97 -3.74
N PHE A 340 8.74 0.26 -3.78
CA PHE A 340 9.47 0.89 -2.68
C PHE A 340 8.60 1.81 -1.81
N HIS A 341 7.34 2.08 -2.17
CA HIS A 341 6.48 2.96 -1.36
C HIS A 341 6.23 2.34 0.00
N THR A 342 6.02 1.02 0.08
CA THR A 342 5.86 0.29 1.34
C THR A 342 7.05 0.53 2.29
N ALA A 343 8.29 0.40 1.79
CA ALA A 343 9.50 0.62 2.56
C ALA A 343 9.69 2.09 2.96
N LYS A 344 9.45 3.03 2.03
CA LYS A 344 9.52 4.47 2.32
C LYS A 344 8.50 4.87 3.37
N ALA A 345 7.28 4.37 3.25
CA ALA A 345 6.19 4.61 4.17
C ALA A 345 6.47 4.00 5.55
N TYR A 346 7.02 2.79 5.63
CA TYR A 346 7.50 2.19 6.88
C TYR A 346 8.48 3.11 7.61
N TYR A 347 9.54 3.56 6.92
CA TYR A 347 10.56 4.40 7.54
C TYR A 347 10.05 5.80 7.89
N PHE A 348 9.16 6.35 7.07
CA PHE A 348 8.51 7.62 7.36
C PHE A 348 7.65 7.53 8.62
N LEU A 349 6.80 6.50 8.74
CA LEU A 349 5.98 6.29 9.93
C LEU A 349 6.83 6.10 11.18
N LYS A 350 7.87 5.26 11.08
CA LYS A 350 8.73 4.91 12.21
C LYS A 350 9.59 6.06 12.69
N TYR A 351 10.28 6.75 11.77
CA TYR A 351 11.31 7.72 12.13
C TYR A 351 10.88 9.17 12.04
N VAL A 352 9.79 9.47 11.31
CA VAL A 352 9.29 10.84 11.17
C VAL A 352 8.00 11.03 11.94
N LEU A 353 7.02 10.14 11.78
CA LEU A 353 5.75 10.24 12.50
C LEU A 353 5.79 9.58 13.89
N ASN A 354 6.87 8.89 14.24
CA ASN A 354 7.05 8.17 15.52
C ASN A 354 5.91 7.21 15.86
N GLN A 355 5.40 6.48 14.86
CA GLN A 355 4.31 5.53 15.04
C GLN A 355 4.80 4.19 15.60
N ARG A 356 3.89 3.43 16.22
CA ARG A 356 4.21 2.11 16.79
C ARG A 356 4.55 1.08 15.71
N GLU A 357 5.27 0.01 16.08
CA GLU A 357 5.68 -1.04 15.12
C GLU A 357 4.50 -1.74 14.47
N GLU A 358 3.37 -1.89 15.17
CA GLU A 358 2.11 -2.42 14.63
C GLU A 358 1.67 -1.64 13.38
N SER A 359 1.67 -0.31 13.47
CA SER A 359 1.33 0.59 12.37
C SER A 359 2.40 0.54 11.27
N CYS A 360 3.67 0.62 11.66
CA CYS A 360 4.78 0.63 10.72
C CYS A 360 4.81 -0.67 9.90
N LEU A 361 4.80 -1.84 10.54
CA LEU A 361 4.84 -3.14 9.88
C LEU A 361 3.63 -3.39 9.00
N SER A 362 2.42 -2.96 9.41
CA SER A 362 1.23 -3.05 8.55
C SER A 362 1.48 -2.36 7.20
N VAL A 363 2.07 -1.16 7.23
CA VAL A 363 2.45 -0.40 6.03
C VAL A 363 3.64 -1.01 5.30
N GLY A 364 4.67 -1.44 6.01
CA GLY A 364 5.87 -2.00 5.37
C GLY A 364 5.65 -3.35 4.70
N LEU A 365 4.54 -4.04 5.01
CA LEU A 365 4.29 -5.42 4.61
C LEU A 365 2.98 -5.63 3.84
N HIS A 366 2.18 -4.60 3.55
CA HIS A 366 0.87 -4.79 2.88
C HIS A 366 0.97 -5.32 1.45
N HIS A 367 2.12 -5.18 0.79
CA HIS A 367 2.44 -5.82 -0.49
C HIS A 367 3.31 -7.08 -0.36
N GLU A 368 3.47 -7.63 0.85
CA GLU A 368 4.18 -8.89 1.07
C GLU A 368 3.30 -10.08 0.74
N CYS A 369 3.47 -10.69 -0.44
CA CYS A 369 2.80 -11.96 -0.74
C CYS A 369 3.54 -13.14 -0.10
N TYR A 370 3.45 -13.32 1.22
CA TYR A 370 4.11 -14.40 1.97
C TYR A 370 5.65 -14.45 1.81
N GLY A 371 6.33 -13.34 1.48
CA GLY A 371 7.77 -13.31 1.22
C GLY A 371 8.16 -13.30 -0.26
N TYR A 372 7.19 -13.20 -1.18
CA TYR A 372 7.39 -12.89 -2.61
C TYR A 372 7.07 -11.43 -2.97
N GLY A 373 6.75 -10.62 -1.97
CA GLY A 373 6.44 -9.22 -2.18
C GLY A 373 7.68 -8.33 -2.17
N SER A 374 7.45 -7.02 -2.27
CA SER A 374 8.50 -5.99 -2.28
C SER A 374 8.61 -5.23 -0.97
N GLY A 375 7.95 -5.73 0.07
CA GLY A 375 7.95 -5.07 1.36
C GLY A 375 9.31 -5.19 2.05
N ILE A 376 9.31 -4.80 3.32
CA ILE A 376 10.53 -4.75 4.12
C ILE A 376 10.94 -6.11 4.71
N LEU A 377 10.20 -7.18 4.47
CA LEU A 377 10.43 -8.47 5.13
C LEU A 377 11.81 -9.04 4.81
N LYS A 378 12.22 -8.94 3.54
CA LYS A 378 13.54 -9.36 3.06
C LYS A 378 14.67 -8.68 3.84
N ASN A 379 14.51 -7.40 4.19
CA ASN A 379 15.51 -6.66 4.96
C ASN A 379 15.70 -7.22 6.37
N PHE A 380 14.68 -7.87 6.95
CA PHE A 380 14.81 -8.54 8.25
C PHE A 380 15.50 -9.89 8.11
N PHE A 381 15.13 -10.68 7.09
CA PHE A 381 15.77 -11.96 6.80
C PHE A 381 17.24 -11.84 6.41
N ASP A 382 17.60 -10.85 5.59
CA ASP A 382 18.99 -10.60 5.16
C ASP A 382 19.91 -10.30 6.35
N LYS A 383 19.39 -9.69 7.43
CA LYS A 383 20.15 -9.46 8.67
C LYS A 383 20.43 -10.75 9.46
N LYS A 384 19.70 -11.83 9.17
CA LYS A 384 19.79 -13.12 9.84
C LYS A 384 20.41 -14.22 8.96
N ILE A 385 20.70 -13.93 7.70
CA ILE A 385 21.17 -14.92 6.70
C ILE A 385 22.44 -15.67 7.11
N ASN A 386 23.32 -15.03 7.89
CA ASN A 386 24.58 -15.61 8.37
C ASN A 386 24.50 -16.22 9.77
N ASP A 387 23.33 -16.20 10.42
CA ASP A 387 23.15 -16.82 11.73
C ASP A 387 22.76 -18.29 11.56
N PRO A 388 23.68 -19.25 11.82
CA PRO A 388 23.39 -20.68 11.64
C PRO A 388 22.35 -21.21 12.63
N LYS A 389 21.99 -20.44 13.67
CA LYS A 389 20.94 -20.80 14.63
C LYS A 389 19.58 -20.26 14.22
N HIS A 390 19.53 -19.35 13.25
CA HIS A 390 18.28 -18.75 12.81
C HIS A 390 17.39 -19.80 12.11
N LYS A 391 16.15 -19.88 12.57
CA LYS A 391 15.14 -20.85 12.12
C LYS A 391 13.78 -20.18 12.11
N VAL A 392 13.00 -20.49 11.08
CA VAL A 392 11.62 -20.05 10.96
C VAL A 392 10.70 -21.24 11.26
N ASP A 393 9.98 -21.13 12.37
CA ASP A 393 9.13 -22.21 12.87
C ASP A 393 7.66 -22.05 12.44
N PHE A 394 7.24 -20.84 12.10
CA PHE A 394 5.84 -20.49 11.85
C PHE A 394 5.72 -19.61 10.60
N LEU A 395 4.57 -19.69 9.93
CA LEU A 395 4.29 -18.86 8.77
C LEU A 395 3.81 -17.47 9.19
N MET A 396 2.87 -17.40 10.13
CA MET A 396 2.13 -16.19 10.48
C MET A 396 2.29 -15.83 11.96
N SER A 397 2.40 -14.54 12.25
CA SER A 397 2.28 -14.02 13.61
C SER A 397 1.40 -12.77 13.69
N PHE A 398 0.87 -12.52 14.88
CA PHE A 398 0.20 -11.30 15.30
C PHE A 398 1.17 -10.31 15.97
N GLU A 399 2.36 -10.76 16.37
CA GLU A 399 3.32 -9.97 17.16
C GLU A 399 4.39 -9.33 16.25
N PRO A 400 4.61 -7.99 16.35
CA PRO A 400 5.64 -7.29 15.59
C PRO A 400 7.05 -7.88 15.74
N GLU A 401 7.42 -8.30 16.95
CA GLU A 401 8.75 -8.79 17.29
C GLU A 401 9.10 -10.05 16.50
N ASP A 402 8.12 -10.92 16.26
CA ASP A 402 8.31 -12.15 15.50
C ASP A 402 8.69 -11.86 14.04
N ILE A 403 8.23 -10.73 13.49
CA ILE A 403 8.56 -10.30 12.13
C ILE A 403 9.91 -9.58 12.09
N ILE A 404 10.15 -8.66 13.04
CA ILE A 404 11.41 -7.91 13.12
C ILE A 404 12.60 -8.84 13.35
N ASN A 405 12.40 -9.93 14.12
CA ASN A 405 13.41 -10.96 14.37
C ASN A 405 13.49 -12.01 13.25
N ALA A 406 12.66 -11.90 12.21
CA ALA A 406 12.53 -12.83 11.09
C ALA A 406 12.15 -14.26 11.50
N GLU A 407 11.39 -14.41 12.59
CA GLU A 407 10.94 -15.70 13.13
C GLU A 407 9.62 -16.17 12.50
N CYS A 408 8.97 -15.33 11.69
CA CYS A 408 7.75 -15.59 10.92
C CYS A 408 7.83 -14.93 9.54
N PHE A 409 7.13 -15.51 8.56
CA PHE A 409 7.11 -15.03 7.16
C PHE A 409 5.98 -14.04 6.83
N ALA A 410 4.98 -13.90 7.70
CA ALA A 410 3.83 -13.06 7.44
C ALA A 410 3.28 -12.43 8.73
N TYR A 411 2.86 -11.18 8.61
CA TYR A 411 2.23 -10.42 9.68
C TYR A 411 0.71 -10.38 9.46
N PHE A 412 -0.07 -10.95 10.38
CA PHE A 412 -1.50 -11.14 10.18
C PHE A 412 -2.27 -9.82 9.93
N PRO A 413 -2.01 -8.71 10.65
CA PRO A 413 -2.65 -7.42 10.36
C PRO A 413 -2.33 -6.88 8.96
N ALA A 414 -1.10 -7.09 8.46
CA ALA A 414 -0.75 -6.70 7.09
C ALA A 414 -1.49 -7.54 6.06
N LYS A 415 -1.75 -8.82 6.35
CA LYS A 415 -2.55 -9.70 5.49
C LYS A 415 -4.02 -9.32 5.42
N MET A 416 -4.57 -8.83 6.53
CA MET A 416 -5.90 -8.22 6.54
C MET A 416 -5.93 -6.94 5.69
N LEU A 417 -4.90 -6.09 5.81
CA LEU A 417 -4.79 -4.86 5.01
C LEU A 417 -4.66 -5.16 3.51
N GLU A 418 -3.83 -6.14 3.10
CA GLU A 418 -3.67 -6.56 1.70
C GLU A 418 -5.03 -6.88 1.04
N VAL A 419 -5.90 -7.63 1.73
CA VAL A 419 -7.22 -7.98 1.21
C VAL A 419 -8.14 -6.77 1.10
N VAL A 420 -8.13 -5.88 2.11
CA VAL A 420 -8.94 -4.65 2.11
C VAL A 420 -8.51 -3.70 0.99
N ASP A 421 -7.21 -3.52 0.82
CA ASP A 421 -6.60 -2.66 -0.19
C ASP A 421 -6.94 -3.13 -1.61
N ILE A 422 -6.72 -4.42 -1.89
CA ILE A 422 -7.08 -5.03 -3.19
C ILE A 422 -8.58 -4.85 -3.48
N TYR A 423 -9.44 -5.07 -2.49
CA TYR A 423 -10.89 -4.91 -2.67
C TYR A 423 -11.27 -3.47 -3.00
N ASP A 424 -10.75 -2.48 -2.26
CA ASP A 424 -11.03 -1.07 -2.53
C ASP A 424 -10.53 -0.66 -3.92
N THR A 425 -9.29 -1.04 -4.26
CA THR A 425 -8.69 -0.74 -5.55
C THR A 425 -9.53 -1.28 -6.70
N LEU A 426 -9.97 -2.54 -6.64
CA LEU A 426 -10.84 -3.13 -7.66
C LEU A 426 -12.23 -2.51 -7.69
N THR A 427 -12.79 -2.16 -6.53
CA THR A 427 -14.11 -1.52 -6.41
C THR A 427 -14.11 -0.13 -7.06
N PHE A 428 -13.00 0.60 -7.05
CA PHE A 428 -12.91 1.97 -7.59
C PHE A 428 -12.04 2.10 -8.84
N MET A 429 -11.67 0.98 -9.48
CA MET A 429 -10.71 0.97 -10.60
C MET A 429 -11.16 1.83 -11.80
N GLU A 430 -12.48 1.97 -12.01
CA GLU A 430 -13.05 2.76 -13.11
C GLU A 430 -13.20 4.26 -12.76
N GLY A 431 -12.79 4.68 -11.56
CA GLY A 431 -12.89 6.06 -11.11
C GLY A 431 -13.95 6.31 -10.03
N SER A 432 -14.95 5.44 -9.95
CA SER A 432 -16.08 5.49 -9.03
C SER A 432 -16.41 4.09 -8.52
N ARG A 433 -17.25 3.99 -7.50
CA ARG A 433 -17.69 2.72 -6.91
C ARG A 433 -18.31 1.79 -7.96
N ASN A 434 -17.83 0.56 -8.02
CA ASN A 434 -18.42 -0.51 -8.83
C ASN A 434 -19.84 -0.81 -8.33
N LYS A 435 -20.79 -0.91 -9.26
CA LYS A 435 -22.20 -1.17 -8.96
C LYS A 435 -22.50 -2.65 -8.65
N ASN A 436 -21.56 -3.54 -8.96
CA ASN A 436 -21.65 -4.99 -8.78
C ASN A 436 -20.50 -5.47 -7.85
N PRO A 437 -20.55 -5.19 -6.55
CA PRO A 437 -19.50 -5.61 -5.61
C PRO A 437 -19.27 -7.14 -5.58
N GLU A 438 -20.27 -7.94 -5.96
CA GLU A 438 -20.17 -9.40 -6.09
C GLU A 438 -19.15 -9.82 -7.16
N GLU A 439 -19.06 -9.08 -8.27
CA GLU A 439 -18.10 -9.36 -9.35
C GLU A 439 -16.66 -9.17 -8.88
N VAL A 440 -16.43 -8.14 -8.06
CA VAL A 440 -15.12 -7.87 -7.44
C VAL A 440 -14.72 -9.03 -6.53
N VAL A 441 -15.64 -9.49 -5.68
CA VAL A 441 -15.39 -10.64 -4.80
C VAL A 441 -15.10 -11.90 -5.60
N PHE A 442 -15.89 -12.20 -6.62
CA PHE A 442 -15.68 -13.37 -7.48
C PHE A 442 -14.31 -13.32 -8.16
N PHE A 443 -13.93 -12.16 -8.69
CA PHE A 443 -12.61 -11.94 -9.28
C PHE A 443 -11.50 -12.20 -8.27
N MET A 444 -11.62 -11.67 -7.04
CA MET A 444 -10.60 -11.86 -6.00
C MET A 444 -10.42 -13.34 -5.64
N LYS A 445 -11.50 -14.10 -5.44
CA LYS A 445 -11.42 -15.55 -5.14
C LYS A 445 -10.70 -16.30 -6.25
N LYS A 446 -11.16 -16.11 -7.49
CA LYS A 446 -10.63 -16.79 -8.68
C LYS A 446 -9.16 -16.47 -8.91
N MET A 447 -8.78 -15.20 -8.85
CA MET A 447 -7.43 -14.76 -9.21
C MET A 447 -6.41 -14.97 -8.10
N PHE A 448 -6.79 -14.75 -6.83
CA PHE A 448 -5.83 -14.69 -5.72
C PHE A 448 -5.87 -15.88 -4.77
N THR A 449 -6.78 -16.84 -4.95
CA THR A 449 -6.76 -18.10 -4.19
C THR A 449 -6.92 -19.36 -5.01
N GLU A 450 -7.65 -19.33 -6.14
CA GLU A 450 -7.86 -20.52 -6.99
C GLU A 450 -6.75 -20.67 -8.04
N ASN A 451 -6.51 -19.64 -8.86
CA ASN A 451 -5.50 -19.67 -9.92
C ASN A 451 -4.07 -19.63 -9.36
N LYS A 452 -3.86 -18.75 -8.37
CA LYS A 452 -2.60 -18.57 -7.64
C LYS A 452 -2.95 -18.16 -6.23
N ILE A 453 -2.25 -18.68 -5.23
CA ILE A 453 -2.41 -18.22 -3.85
C ILE A 453 -1.51 -17.01 -3.64
N ALA A 454 -2.08 -15.82 -3.81
CA ALA A 454 -1.41 -14.54 -3.64
C ALA A 454 -1.78 -13.86 -2.31
N VAL A 455 -3.04 -13.99 -1.90
CA VAL A 455 -3.57 -13.48 -0.63
C VAL A 455 -3.79 -14.62 0.37
N ASP A 456 -3.88 -14.29 1.67
CA ASP A 456 -4.15 -15.30 2.68
C ASP A 456 -5.58 -15.87 2.55
N PRO A 457 -5.74 -17.19 2.41
CA PRO A 457 -7.04 -17.78 2.12
C PRO A 457 -8.01 -17.69 3.30
N ILE A 458 -7.53 -17.78 4.55
CA ILE A 458 -8.38 -17.61 5.73
C ILE A 458 -8.82 -16.16 5.82
N VAL A 459 -7.91 -15.21 5.64
CA VAL A 459 -8.24 -13.77 5.68
C VAL A 459 -9.25 -13.40 4.60
N LEU A 460 -9.08 -13.87 3.37
CA LEU A 460 -10.03 -13.61 2.29
C LEU A 460 -11.42 -14.17 2.60
N ASP A 461 -11.51 -15.43 3.05
CA ASP A 461 -12.80 -16.04 3.39
C ASP A 461 -13.50 -15.32 4.56
N LEU A 462 -12.73 -14.80 5.53
CA LEU A 462 -13.25 -13.96 6.61
C LEU A 462 -13.73 -12.59 6.11
N PHE A 463 -13.01 -11.98 5.17
CA PHE A 463 -13.39 -10.70 4.59
C PHE A 463 -14.66 -10.82 3.73
N ILE A 464 -14.79 -11.89 2.96
CA ILE A 464 -16.00 -12.24 2.21
C ILE A 464 -17.20 -12.39 3.14
N GLN A 465 -17.03 -13.11 4.26
CA GLN A 465 -18.07 -13.22 5.28
C GLN A 465 -18.42 -11.86 5.90
N PHE A 466 -17.43 -10.97 6.10
CA PHE A 466 -17.66 -9.59 6.54
C PHE A 466 -18.53 -8.82 5.54
N LEU A 467 -18.15 -8.82 4.27
CA LEU A 467 -18.91 -8.14 3.21
C LEU A 467 -20.36 -8.63 3.15
N SER A 468 -20.59 -9.94 3.22
CA SER A 468 -21.95 -10.48 3.24
C SER A 468 -22.73 -10.11 4.51
N ASN A 469 -22.15 -10.34 5.69
CA ASN A 469 -22.86 -10.15 6.95
C ASN A 469 -23.07 -8.68 7.34
N VAL A 470 -22.20 -7.78 6.89
CA VAL A 470 -22.17 -6.38 7.33
C VAL A 470 -22.48 -5.42 6.19
N LYS A 471 -21.90 -5.63 5.00
CA LYS A 471 -22.09 -4.74 3.84
C LYS A 471 -23.23 -5.16 2.91
N GLY A 472 -23.84 -6.32 3.15
CA GLY A 472 -24.97 -6.81 2.36
C GLY A 472 -24.61 -7.19 0.92
N VAL A 473 -23.35 -7.58 0.68
CA VAL A 473 -22.92 -8.10 -0.63
C VAL A 473 -23.39 -9.55 -0.75
N ASP A 474 -24.22 -9.85 -1.74
CA ASP A 474 -24.87 -11.16 -1.91
C ASP A 474 -23.93 -12.13 -2.64
N ILE A 475 -23.05 -12.76 -1.87
CA ILE A 475 -22.03 -13.67 -2.40
C ILE A 475 -22.65 -15.07 -2.55
N ILE A 476 -23.11 -15.41 -3.76
CA ILE A 476 -23.59 -16.76 -4.07
C ILE A 476 -22.38 -17.70 -4.13
N GLU A 477 -22.35 -18.73 -3.28
CA GLU A 477 -21.38 -19.82 -3.38
C GLU A 477 -21.66 -20.59 -4.68
N GLY A 478 -20.72 -20.51 -5.64
CA GLY A 478 -20.73 -21.28 -6.89
C GLY A 478 -20.10 -22.66 -6.74
#